data_AF-A0AAD9V6A6-F1
#
_entry.id   AF-A0AAD9V6A6-F1
#
_cell.length_a   1.000
_cell.length_b   1.000
_cell.length_c   1.000
_cell.angle_alpha   90.00
_cell.angle_beta   90.00
_cell.angle_gamma   90.00
#
_symmetry.space_group_name_H-M   'P 1'
#
loop_
_entity.id
_entity.type
_entity.pdbx_description
1 polymer ?
#
loop_
_entity_poly.entity_id
_entity_poly.type
_entity_poly.pdbx_seq_one_letter_code
_entity_poly.pdbx_strand_id
1 'polypeptide(L)'
;MAKFESLVIKDKSSENVESEEEKSRTSPTPIEISDDNVLVGPWLSVDKEMKSTEGGHKSGSPVKETTATLIVCPVSVLSTWTDQICRHVHQDVSLQVYMYYGRGRLRDVEFLRERDIVLTTYFTLASDYRRDHSPLHKIKWFRVILDEGHIIRNPQTQLTKTMWDLEASRRWVLTGTPIQNRLDDLWSVVRFLRLEPFDDKNSWDSAVAMSVRRGCPQGVNRLQKLIKHISIRRLKSDKHEGKPLVELPPRTVVKQEVELSKKERELYDSMQKDGQLIIRR
;
A
#
# COMPACT_ATOMS: atom_id res chain seq x y z
N MET A 1 -0.74 15.97 -22.28
CA MET A 1 -0.45 16.62 -20.98
C MET A 1 -0.46 15.54 -19.90
N ALA A 2 0.71 15.10 -19.45
CA ALA A 2 0.82 14.08 -18.41
C ALA A 2 0.40 14.67 -17.04
N LYS A 3 -0.59 14.05 -16.40
CA LYS A 3 -0.98 14.38 -15.03
C LYS A 3 0.11 13.86 -14.08
N PHE A 4 0.66 14.77 -13.27
CA PHE A 4 1.61 14.43 -12.21
C PHE A 4 0.88 13.69 -11.09
N GLU A 5 1.35 12.49 -10.72
CA GLU A 5 0.78 11.70 -9.64
C GLU A 5 1.87 11.31 -8.65
N SER A 6 1.64 11.68 -7.40
CA SER A 6 2.61 11.72 -6.32
C SER A 6 2.73 10.37 -5.59
N LEU A 7 3.97 9.92 -5.37
CA LEU A 7 4.35 8.99 -4.32
C LEU A 7 4.24 9.71 -2.96
N VAL A 8 3.33 9.25 -2.09
CA VAL A 8 3.14 9.83 -0.75
C VAL A 8 3.74 8.87 0.27
N ILE A 9 4.90 9.17 0.80
CA ILE A 9 5.57 8.32 1.79
C ILE A 9 4.81 8.43 3.12
N LYS A 10 4.13 7.34 3.53
CA LYS A 10 3.52 7.21 4.86
C LYS A 10 4.63 7.05 5.90
N ASP A 11 4.66 7.94 6.88
CA ASP A 11 5.46 7.77 8.09
C ASP A 11 4.65 6.90 9.07
N LYS A 12 5.26 5.81 9.54
CA LYS A 12 4.72 5.01 10.64
C LYS A 12 5.26 5.60 11.94
N SER A 13 4.55 6.59 12.47
CA SER A 13 4.67 6.99 13.87
C SER A 13 3.57 6.28 14.65
N SER A 14 3.94 5.22 15.34
CA SER A 14 3.24 4.73 16.52
C SER A 14 3.25 5.83 17.59
N GLU A 15 2.07 6.22 18.05
CA GLU A 15 1.90 7.00 19.29
C GLU A 15 0.80 6.35 20.14
N ASN A 16 1.26 5.75 21.24
CA ASN A 16 0.54 5.79 22.51
C ASN A 16 0.62 7.24 23.00
N VAL A 17 -0.52 7.91 23.11
CA VAL A 17 -0.67 9.10 23.97
C VAL A 17 -1.98 8.90 24.73
N GLU A 18 -1.86 8.43 25.96
CA GLU A 18 -2.88 8.60 26.99
C GLU A 18 -2.60 9.90 27.76
N SER A 19 -3.71 10.53 28.17
CA SER A 19 -3.87 11.69 29.08
C SER A 19 -3.53 13.09 28.55
N GLU A 20 -4.53 13.80 28.05
CA GLU A 20 -5.31 14.81 28.80
C GLU A 20 -6.32 15.49 27.87
N GLU A 21 -7.45 14.82 27.58
CA GLU A 21 -8.67 15.48 27.08
C GLU A 21 -9.89 14.64 27.48
N GLU A 22 -9.97 14.33 28.78
CA GLU A 22 -11.12 13.63 29.36
C GLU A 22 -12.15 14.67 29.83
N LYS A 23 -12.98 15.13 28.89
CA LYS A 23 -14.36 15.55 29.17
C LYS A 23 -15.16 15.64 27.85
N SER A 24 -16.16 14.78 27.77
CA SER A 24 -17.23 14.71 26.76
C SER A 24 -16.85 14.32 25.32
N ARG A 25 -16.41 13.07 25.10
CA ARG A 25 -16.71 12.34 23.86
C ARG A 25 -17.04 10.90 24.21
N THR A 26 -18.25 10.47 23.86
CA THR A 26 -18.68 9.07 23.93
C THR A 26 -17.67 8.21 23.17
N SER A 27 -17.25 7.10 23.78
CA SER A 27 -16.45 6.07 23.12
C SER A 27 -17.16 5.62 21.84
N PRO A 28 -16.51 5.65 20.66
CA PRO A 28 -17.14 5.13 19.46
C PRO A 28 -17.32 3.62 19.64
N THR A 29 -18.52 3.14 19.32
CA THR A 29 -18.87 1.72 19.35
C THR A 29 -17.95 0.92 18.42
N PRO A 30 -17.57 -0.32 18.78
CA PRO A 30 -16.78 -1.19 17.90
C PRO A 30 -17.47 -1.35 16.55
N ILE A 31 -16.70 -1.22 15.46
CA ILE A 31 -17.18 -1.47 14.10
C ILE A 31 -17.24 -2.98 13.90
N GLU A 32 -18.43 -3.51 13.64
CA GLU A 32 -18.62 -4.93 13.33
C GLU A 32 -18.46 -5.15 11.82
N ILE A 33 -17.63 -6.12 11.46
CA ILE A 33 -17.62 -6.68 10.11
C ILE A 33 -18.85 -7.58 10.03
N SER A 34 -19.84 -7.23 9.22
CA SER A 34 -20.93 -8.17 8.97
C SER A 34 -20.40 -9.39 8.21
N ASP A 35 -21.06 -10.53 8.35
CA ASP A 35 -20.73 -11.78 7.64
C ASP A 35 -20.65 -11.60 6.10
N ASP A 36 -21.20 -10.50 5.58
CA ASP A 36 -21.26 -10.15 4.15
C ASP A 36 -20.04 -9.33 3.64
N ASN A 37 -19.00 -9.13 4.46
CA ASN A 37 -17.85 -8.25 4.18
C ASN A 37 -18.23 -6.77 3.93
N VAL A 38 -19.39 -6.36 4.47
CA VAL A 38 -19.83 -4.96 4.49
C VAL A 38 -19.45 -4.37 5.84
N LEU A 39 -18.89 -3.16 5.84
CA LEU A 39 -18.60 -2.43 7.07
C LEU A 39 -19.91 -1.83 7.60
N VAL A 40 -20.29 -2.19 8.83
CA VAL A 40 -21.50 -1.66 9.47
C VAL A 40 -21.06 -0.81 10.66
N GLY A 41 -21.41 0.48 10.62
CA GLY A 41 -21.13 1.41 11.71
C GLY A 41 -22.16 2.55 11.75
N PRO A 42 -22.28 3.29 12.88
CA PRO A 42 -23.30 4.34 13.06
C PRO A 42 -23.29 5.45 12.02
N TRP A 43 -22.17 5.59 11.30
CA TRP A 43 -21.90 6.64 10.31
C TRP A 43 -21.89 6.11 8.86
N LEU A 44 -22.10 4.81 8.64
CA LEU A 44 -22.18 4.22 7.30
C LEU A 44 -23.63 3.86 6.97
N SER A 45 -24.19 4.51 5.95
CA SER A 45 -25.47 4.12 5.36
C SER A 45 -25.31 2.79 4.64
N VAL A 46 -25.82 1.71 5.24
CA VAL A 46 -25.99 0.40 4.60
C VAL A 46 -27.37 0.37 3.98
N ASP A 47 -27.48 0.72 2.70
CA ASP A 47 -28.71 0.50 1.94
C ASP A 47 -28.80 -0.99 1.58
N LYS A 48 -29.64 -1.71 2.31
CA LYS A 48 -29.98 -3.11 2.07
C LYS A 48 -31.28 -3.19 1.27
N GLU A 49 -31.27 -2.76 0.01
CA GLU A 49 -32.35 -3.07 -0.94
C GLU A 49 -31.77 -3.52 -2.28
N MET A 50 -31.67 -4.84 -2.45
CA MET A 50 -31.39 -5.46 -3.73
C MET A 50 -32.71 -5.60 -4.50
N LYS A 51 -33.09 -4.56 -5.26
CA LYS A 51 -34.23 -4.67 -6.20
C LYS A 51 -33.79 -5.47 -7.42
N SER A 52 -34.30 -6.69 -7.52
CA SER A 52 -34.31 -7.47 -8.75
C SER A 52 -34.94 -6.63 -9.87
N THR A 53 -34.16 -6.24 -10.86
CA THR A 53 -34.68 -5.68 -12.11
C THR A 53 -34.29 -6.61 -13.26
N GLU A 54 -35.31 -7.23 -13.84
CA GLU A 54 -35.23 -7.96 -15.08
C GLU A 54 -34.98 -7.02 -16.26
N GLY A 55 -34.19 -7.48 -17.24
CA GLY A 55 -34.42 -7.20 -18.65
C GLY A 55 -33.57 -6.12 -19.32
N GLY A 56 -32.85 -6.55 -20.38
CA GLY A 56 -32.58 -5.70 -21.54
C GLY A 56 -31.11 -5.61 -21.95
N HIS A 57 -30.67 -6.50 -22.84
CA HIS A 57 -29.49 -6.25 -23.68
C HIS A 57 -29.73 -4.96 -24.48
N LYS A 58 -28.99 -3.89 -24.18
CA LYS A 58 -28.81 -2.75 -25.07
C LYS A 58 -27.33 -2.58 -25.37
N SER A 59 -27.03 -2.70 -26.66
CA SER A 59 -25.73 -2.50 -27.27
C SER A 59 -25.22 -1.06 -27.06
N GLY A 60 -23.96 -0.93 -26.64
CA GLY A 60 -23.11 0.22 -27.00
C GLY A 60 -23.25 1.53 -26.20
N SER A 61 -23.52 1.49 -24.89
CA SER A 61 -23.27 2.67 -24.04
C SER A 61 -21.77 2.87 -23.81
N PRO A 62 -21.27 4.12 -23.75
CA PRO A 62 -19.89 4.38 -23.40
C PRO A 62 -19.60 3.81 -22.01
N VAL A 63 -18.50 3.06 -21.87
CA VAL A 63 -18.08 2.49 -20.59
C VAL A 63 -18.02 3.62 -19.56
N LYS A 64 -18.96 3.61 -18.60
CA LYS A 64 -19.03 4.61 -17.54
C LYS A 64 -17.72 4.54 -16.75
N GLU A 65 -16.92 5.60 -16.82
CA GLU A 65 -15.69 5.68 -16.02
C GLU A 65 -16.10 5.70 -14.54
N THR A 66 -15.60 4.75 -13.76
CA THR A 66 -15.90 4.69 -12.32
C THR A 66 -15.15 5.80 -11.59
N THR A 67 -15.77 6.36 -10.55
CA THR A 67 -15.15 7.29 -9.60
C THR A 67 -14.50 6.58 -8.41
N ALA A 68 -14.59 5.24 -8.36
CA ALA A 68 -14.14 4.42 -7.25
C ALA A 68 -12.62 4.46 -7.04
N THR A 69 -12.22 4.51 -5.77
CA THR A 69 -10.83 4.35 -5.33
C THR A 69 -10.59 2.93 -4.84
N LEU A 70 -9.65 2.21 -5.45
CA LEU A 70 -9.17 0.93 -4.95
C LEU A 70 -7.96 1.15 -4.03
N ILE A 71 -8.02 0.62 -2.81
CA ILE A 71 -6.91 0.62 -1.85
C ILE A 71 -6.45 -0.82 -1.66
N VAL A 72 -5.18 -1.07 -1.95
CA VAL A 72 -4.52 -2.37 -1.72
C VAL A 72 -3.51 -2.20 -0.58
N CYS A 73 -3.69 -2.96 0.50
CA CYS A 73 -2.86 -2.81 1.69
C CYS A 73 -2.47 -4.17 2.30
N PRO A 74 -1.47 -4.23 3.21
CA PRO A 74 -1.25 -5.41 4.04
C PRO A 74 -2.49 -5.75 4.87
N VAL A 75 -2.71 -7.04 5.14
CA VAL A 75 -3.81 -7.51 6.01
C VAL A 75 -3.79 -6.79 7.36
N SER A 76 -2.60 -6.58 7.93
CA SER A 76 -2.42 -5.99 9.26
C SER A 76 -2.86 -4.54 9.41
N VAL A 77 -3.04 -3.79 8.31
CA VAL A 77 -3.48 -2.39 8.34
C VAL A 77 -4.88 -2.21 7.77
N LEU A 78 -5.56 -3.30 7.44
CA LEU A 78 -6.86 -3.25 6.79
C LEU A 78 -7.93 -2.66 7.75
N SER A 79 -7.96 -3.12 9.00
CA SER A 79 -8.82 -2.53 10.04
C SER A 79 -8.46 -1.07 10.31
N THR A 80 -7.16 -0.77 10.37
CA THR A 80 -6.69 0.61 10.56
C THR A 80 -7.21 1.53 9.46
N TRP A 81 -7.19 1.12 8.18
CA TRP A 81 -7.76 1.94 7.12
C TRP A 81 -9.24 2.22 7.33
N THR A 82 -10.02 1.20 7.69
CA THR A 82 -11.44 1.36 8.02
C THR A 82 -11.65 2.36 9.15
N ASP A 83 -10.96 2.18 10.28
CA ASP A 83 -11.08 3.05 11.45
C ASP A 83 -10.72 4.50 11.11
N GLN A 84 -9.65 4.69 10.32
CA GLN A 84 -9.19 6.01 9.93
C GLN A 84 -10.15 6.71 8.97
N ILE A 85 -10.79 5.98 8.05
CA ILE A 85 -11.84 6.53 7.18
C ILE A 85 -13.02 6.99 8.04
N CYS A 86 -13.51 6.14 8.95
CA CYS A 86 -14.63 6.48 9.83
C CYS A 86 -14.33 7.69 10.73
N ARG A 87 -13.08 7.83 11.21
CA ARG A 87 -12.70 8.91 12.12
C ARG A 87 -12.52 10.27 11.44
N HIS A 88 -12.09 10.28 10.18
CA HIS A 88 -11.64 11.52 9.51
C HIS A 88 -12.58 11.99 8.39
N VAL A 89 -13.55 11.19 7.98
CA VAL A 89 -14.59 11.64 7.06
C VAL A 89 -15.58 12.53 7.81
N HIS A 90 -15.90 13.68 7.23
CA HIS A 90 -16.87 14.61 7.81
C HIS A 90 -18.24 13.93 7.93
N GLN A 91 -18.98 14.21 9.01
CA GLN A 91 -20.26 13.54 9.31
C GLN A 91 -21.31 13.74 8.21
N ASP A 92 -21.24 14.85 7.47
CA ASP A 92 -22.14 15.16 6.35
C ASP A 92 -21.78 14.42 5.04
N VAL A 93 -20.69 13.67 5.00
CA VAL A 93 -20.23 12.94 3.82
C VAL A 93 -20.41 11.44 4.08
N SER A 94 -21.35 10.83 3.35
CA SER A 94 -21.50 9.38 3.34
C SER A 94 -20.64 8.77 2.23
N LEU A 95 -19.72 7.88 2.59
CA LEU A 95 -18.90 7.13 1.66
C LEU A 95 -19.32 5.66 1.64
N GLN A 96 -19.55 5.13 0.45
CA GLN A 96 -19.81 3.72 0.23
C GLN A 96 -18.49 2.94 0.17
N VAL A 97 -18.08 2.40 1.33
CA VAL A 97 -16.83 1.65 1.49
C VAL A 97 -17.11 0.15 1.52
N TYR A 98 -16.45 -0.61 0.63
CA TYR A 98 -16.56 -2.07 0.58
C TYR A 98 -15.23 -2.76 0.88
N MET A 99 -15.26 -3.76 1.75
CA MET A 99 -14.10 -4.57 2.09
C MET A 99 -14.06 -5.84 1.22
N TYR A 100 -13.31 -5.81 0.14
CA TYR A 100 -13.08 -6.96 -0.73
C TYR A 100 -12.02 -7.90 -0.11
N TYR A 101 -12.43 -8.69 0.89
CA TYR A 101 -11.60 -9.64 1.63
C TYR A 101 -12.40 -10.89 2.04
N GLY A 102 -11.72 -11.96 2.46
CA GLY A 102 -12.39 -13.19 2.92
C GLY A 102 -13.01 -14.05 1.80
N ARG A 103 -13.48 -15.26 2.12
CA ARG A 103 -13.98 -16.23 1.13
C ARG A 103 -15.33 -15.86 0.51
N GLY A 104 -16.19 -15.18 1.27
CA GLY A 104 -17.52 -14.74 0.85
C GLY A 104 -17.57 -13.38 0.15
N ARG A 105 -16.42 -12.82 -0.26
CA ARG A 105 -16.38 -11.52 -0.95
C ARG A 105 -17.26 -11.52 -2.20
N LEU A 106 -18.06 -10.47 -2.36
CA LEU A 106 -18.90 -10.25 -3.53
C LEU A 106 -18.00 -9.89 -4.72
N ARG A 107 -18.16 -10.64 -5.82
CA ARG A 107 -17.32 -10.52 -7.02
C ARG A 107 -18.03 -9.85 -8.19
N ASP A 108 -19.21 -9.28 -7.94
CA ASP A 108 -19.97 -8.56 -8.95
C ASP A 108 -19.27 -7.25 -9.32
N VAL A 109 -19.01 -7.07 -10.61
CA VAL A 109 -18.22 -5.95 -11.11
C VAL A 109 -18.99 -4.63 -11.01
N GLU A 110 -20.30 -4.65 -11.23
CA GLU A 110 -21.10 -3.43 -11.22
C GLU A 110 -21.29 -2.91 -9.80
N PHE A 111 -21.58 -3.81 -8.85
CA PHE A 111 -21.59 -3.49 -7.42
C PHE A 111 -20.29 -2.82 -6.97
N LEU A 112 -19.13 -3.34 -7.40
CA LEU A 112 -17.82 -2.79 -7.03
C LEU A 112 -17.55 -1.43 -7.68
N ARG A 113 -18.08 -1.18 -8.89
CA ARG A 113 -17.94 0.11 -9.60
C ARG A 113 -18.74 1.24 -8.96
N GLU A 114 -19.86 0.90 -8.32
CA GLU A 114 -20.76 1.84 -7.64
C GLU A 114 -20.25 2.28 -6.26
N ARG A 115 -19.23 1.61 -5.71
CA ARG A 115 -18.63 2.00 -4.43
C ARG A 115 -17.73 3.22 -4.60
N ASP A 116 -17.60 4.02 -3.55
CA ASP A 116 -16.62 5.11 -3.50
C ASP A 116 -15.22 4.58 -3.23
N ILE A 117 -15.13 3.58 -2.34
CA ILE A 117 -13.86 2.95 -1.95
C ILE A 117 -14.02 1.45 -1.88
N VAL A 118 -13.08 0.73 -2.50
CA VAL A 118 -12.92 -0.72 -2.34
C VAL A 118 -11.57 -0.99 -1.67
N LEU A 119 -11.59 -1.63 -0.51
CA LEU A 119 -10.38 -2.03 0.22
C LEU A 119 -10.10 -3.51 -0.01
N THR A 120 -8.85 -3.85 -0.28
CA THR A 120 -8.42 -5.25 -0.41
C THR A 120 -6.97 -5.43 0.02
N THR A 121 -6.52 -6.69 -0.04
CA THR A 121 -5.14 -7.06 0.27
C THR A 121 -4.40 -7.53 -0.97
N TYR A 122 -3.08 -7.36 -0.97
CA TYR A 122 -2.23 -7.80 -2.07
C TYR A 122 -2.44 -9.28 -2.44
N PHE A 123 -2.55 -10.15 -1.44
CA PHE A 123 -2.71 -11.59 -1.67
C PHE A 123 -4.12 -11.98 -2.11
N THR A 124 -5.16 -11.30 -1.61
CA THR A 124 -6.54 -11.50 -2.09
C THR A 124 -6.64 -11.18 -3.58
N LEU A 125 -6.13 -10.00 -3.97
CA LEU A 125 -6.16 -9.54 -5.36
C LEU A 125 -5.30 -10.44 -6.26
N ALA A 126 -4.10 -10.83 -5.81
CA ALA A 126 -3.24 -11.78 -6.54
C ALA A 126 -3.85 -13.17 -6.67
N SER A 127 -4.57 -13.66 -5.65
CA SER A 127 -5.26 -14.95 -5.70
C SER A 127 -6.38 -14.95 -6.75
N ASP A 128 -7.14 -13.86 -6.86
CA ASP A 128 -8.20 -13.73 -7.85
C ASP A 128 -7.68 -13.56 -9.27
N TYR A 129 -6.55 -12.87 -9.43
CA TYR A 129 -5.88 -12.72 -10.72
C TYR A 129 -5.39 -14.07 -11.27
N ARG A 130 -4.75 -14.90 -10.45
CA ARG A 130 -4.26 -16.23 -10.88
C ARG A 130 -5.36 -17.15 -11.39
N ARG A 131 -6.59 -16.93 -10.95
CA ARG A 131 -7.74 -17.74 -11.36
C ARG A 131 -8.36 -17.22 -12.67
N ASP A 132 -7.83 -16.16 -13.28
CA ASP A 132 -8.38 -15.49 -14.48
C ASP A 132 -9.83 -14.99 -14.31
N HIS A 133 -10.21 -14.73 -13.06
CA HIS A 133 -11.56 -14.28 -12.70
C HIS A 133 -11.50 -13.02 -11.83
N SER A 134 -10.46 -12.19 -11.94
CA SER A 134 -10.33 -11.03 -11.06
C SER A 134 -11.34 -9.94 -11.43
N PRO A 135 -12.39 -9.69 -10.62
CA PRO A 135 -13.34 -8.63 -10.92
C PRO A 135 -12.67 -7.25 -10.85
N LEU A 136 -11.66 -7.11 -9.98
CA LEU A 136 -10.93 -5.85 -9.79
C LEU A 136 -10.09 -5.44 -11.00
N HIS A 137 -9.72 -6.36 -11.90
CA HIS A 137 -9.01 -6.02 -13.15
C HIS A 137 -9.96 -5.71 -14.32
N LYS A 138 -11.26 -5.98 -14.16
CA LYS A 138 -12.30 -5.64 -15.16
C LYS A 138 -12.83 -4.21 -14.98
N ILE A 139 -12.27 -3.48 -14.02
CA ILE A 139 -12.66 -2.12 -13.65
C ILE A 139 -11.48 -1.20 -13.93
N LYS A 140 -11.74 -0.15 -14.73
CA LYS A 140 -10.80 0.97 -14.89
C LYS A 140 -11.02 1.96 -13.75
N TRP A 141 -10.27 1.80 -12.67
CA TRP A 141 -10.43 2.58 -11.44
C TRP A 141 -10.19 4.07 -11.66
N PHE A 142 -10.88 4.93 -10.89
CA PHE A 142 -10.48 6.33 -10.82
C PHE A 142 -9.09 6.46 -10.21
N ARG A 143 -8.85 5.74 -9.11
CA ARG A 143 -7.57 5.78 -8.40
C ARG A 143 -7.24 4.41 -7.80
N VAL A 144 -5.98 4.01 -7.91
CA VAL A 144 -5.42 2.86 -7.18
C VAL A 144 -4.35 3.36 -6.22
N ILE A 145 -4.44 2.92 -4.96
CA ILE A 145 -3.50 3.24 -3.89
C ILE A 145 -2.87 1.94 -3.41
N LEU A 146 -1.54 1.83 -3.49
CA LEU A 146 -0.77 0.74 -2.88
C LEU A 146 -0.19 1.21 -1.56
N ASP A 147 -0.68 0.68 -0.45
CA ASP A 147 -0.10 0.92 0.87
C ASP A 147 1.00 -0.09 1.18
N GLU A 148 2.07 0.36 1.84
CA GLU A 148 3.33 -0.39 1.98
C GLU A 148 3.88 -0.90 0.63
N GLY A 149 3.96 0.00 -0.35
CA GLY A 149 4.34 -0.32 -1.72
C GLY A 149 5.68 -1.02 -1.92
N HIS A 150 6.54 -1.07 -0.90
CA HIS A 150 7.74 -1.92 -0.94
C HIS A 150 7.41 -3.42 -1.09
N ILE A 151 6.16 -3.84 -0.87
CA ILE A 151 5.67 -5.20 -1.13
C ILE A 151 5.85 -5.61 -2.60
N ILE A 152 5.71 -4.68 -3.55
CA ILE A 152 5.87 -4.96 -4.98
C ILE A 152 7.31 -4.82 -5.47
N ARG A 153 8.32 -4.77 -4.58
CA ARG A 153 9.73 -4.52 -4.96
C ARG A 153 10.35 -5.52 -5.94
N ASN A 154 9.79 -6.73 -6.09
CA ASN A 154 10.33 -7.75 -6.98
C ASN A 154 9.50 -7.89 -8.27
N PRO A 155 9.95 -7.30 -9.40
CA PRO A 155 9.37 -7.42 -10.73
C PRO A 155 8.98 -8.82 -11.22
N GLN A 156 9.70 -9.84 -10.78
CA GLN A 156 9.52 -11.20 -11.29
C GLN A 156 8.30 -11.88 -10.66
N THR A 157 7.85 -11.40 -9.50
CA THR A 157 6.75 -12.02 -8.76
C THR A 157 5.41 -11.81 -9.44
N GLN A 158 4.56 -12.84 -9.40
CA GLN A 158 3.18 -12.72 -9.89
C GLN A 158 2.41 -11.63 -9.16
N LEU A 159 2.67 -11.46 -7.86
CA LEU A 159 2.03 -10.42 -7.05
C LEU A 159 2.30 -9.02 -7.62
N THR A 160 3.55 -8.72 -7.99
CA THR A 160 3.92 -7.43 -8.58
C THR A 160 3.30 -7.24 -9.96
N LYS A 161 3.36 -8.26 -10.82
CA LYS A 161 2.74 -8.23 -12.16
C LYS A 161 1.24 -7.95 -12.08
N THR A 162 0.56 -8.64 -11.17
CA THR A 162 -0.86 -8.41 -10.91
C THR A 162 -1.14 -6.94 -10.52
N MET A 163 -0.32 -6.30 -9.69
CA MET A 163 -0.54 -4.89 -9.34
C MET A 163 -0.29 -3.95 -10.54
N TRP A 164 0.66 -4.26 -11.42
CA TRP A 164 0.92 -3.46 -12.64
C TRP A 164 -0.21 -3.51 -13.66
N ASP A 165 -0.90 -4.64 -13.73
CA ASP A 165 -2.00 -4.87 -14.67
C ASP A 165 -3.30 -4.17 -14.27
N LEU A 166 -3.35 -3.56 -13.07
CA LEU A 166 -4.48 -2.73 -12.67
C LEU A 166 -4.62 -1.50 -13.58
N GLU A 167 -5.81 -1.35 -14.15
CA GLU A 167 -6.18 -0.17 -14.91
C GLU A 167 -6.69 0.93 -13.98
N ALA A 168 -6.07 2.10 -14.08
CA ALA A 168 -6.42 3.25 -13.26
C ALA A 168 -6.12 4.56 -13.99
N SER A 169 -6.97 5.55 -13.75
CA SER A 169 -6.69 6.94 -14.15
C SER A 169 -5.67 7.60 -13.24
N ARG A 170 -5.63 7.20 -11.94
CA ARG A 170 -4.69 7.72 -10.95
C ARG A 170 -3.98 6.63 -10.14
N ARG A 171 -2.69 6.79 -9.84
CA ARG A 171 -1.87 5.78 -9.13
C ARG A 171 -1.02 6.40 -8.04
N TRP A 172 -1.20 5.88 -6.83
CA TRP A 172 -0.50 6.34 -5.63
C TRP A 172 0.20 5.14 -5.02
N VAL A 173 1.41 5.37 -4.55
CA VAL A 173 2.15 4.39 -3.75
C VAL A 173 2.51 5.04 -2.43
N LEU A 174 2.19 4.35 -1.34
CA LEU A 174 2.49 4.78 0.02
C LEU A 174 3.54 3.83 0.60
N THR A 175 4.71 4.35 0.93
CA THR A 175 5.79 3.52 1.48
C THR A 175 6.79 4.36 2.27
N GLY A 176 7.15 3.91 3.47
CA GLY A 176 8.24 4.51 4.24
C GLY A 176 9.62 4.23 3.67
N THR A 177 9.76 3.15 2.89
CA THR A 177 11.05 2.65 2.37
C THR A 177 10.95 2.31 0.87
N PRO A 178 10.93 3.32 -0.01
CA PRO A 178 10.79 3.09 -1.46
C PRO A 178 11.98 2.35 -2.09
N ILE A 179 13.16 2.41 -1.47
CA ILE A 179 14.36 1.65 -1.86
C ILE A 179 14.80 0.88 -0.62
N GLN A 180 14.87 -0.45 -0.72
CA GLN A 180 15.35 -1.28 0.39
C GLN A 180 16.73 -1.85 0.08
N ASN A 181 16.83 -2.60 -1.02
CA ASN A 181 18.03 -3.38 -1.34
C ASN A 181 18.64 -3.02 -2.70
N ARG A 182 17.80 -2.73 -3.71
CA ARG A 182 18.26 -2.58 -5.11
C ARG A 182 17.52 -1.45 -5.82
N LEU A 183 18.13 -0.89 -6.85
CA LEU A 183 17.48 0.08 -7.75
C LEU A 183 16.28 -0.51 -8.49
N ASP A 184 16.25 -1.83 -8.65
CA ASP A 184 15.12 -2.53 -9.26
C ASP A 184 13.87 -2.47 -8.37
N ASP A 185 14.02 -2.29 -7.05
CA ASP A 185 12.91 -2.07 -6.11
C ASP A 185 12.15 -0.80 -6.49
N LEU A 186 12.90 0.27 -6.79
CA LEU A 186 12.34 1.54 -7.23
C LEU A 186 11.73 1.44 -8.63
N TRP A 187 12.41 0.77 -9.56
CA TRP A 187 11.85 0.58 -10.91
C TRP A 187 10.49 -0.08 -10.84
N SER A 188 10.28 -1.01 -9.91
CA SER A 188 8.99 -1.66 -9.75
C SER A 188 7.86 -0.68 -9.40
N VAL A 189 8.16 0.29 -8.53
CA VAL A 189 7.25 1.38 -8.18
C VAL A 189 7.05 2.33 -9.37
N VAL A 190 8.12 2.71 -10.07
CA VAL A 190 8.06 3.58 -11.27
C VAL A 190 7.20 2.96 -12.36
N ARG A 191 7.34 1.66 -12.60
CA ARG A 191 6.52 0.90 -13.54
C ARG A 191 5.06 0.86 -13.12
N PHE A 192 4.78 0.66 -11.83
CA PHE A 192 3.41 0.74 -11.34
C PHE A 192 2.81 2.12 -11.60
N LEU A 193 3.54 3.20 -11.31
CA LEU A 193 3.09 4.58 -11.53
C LEU A 193 2.93 4.95 -13.03
N ARG A 194 3.37 4.09 -13.96
CA ARG A 194 3.33 4.32 -15.43
C ARG A 194 4.01 5.63 -15.85
N LEU A 195 5.21 5.84 -15.32
CA LEU A 195 6.01 7.03 -15.63
C LEU A 195 6.80 6.83 -16.92
N GLU A 196 6.19 7.11 -18.06
CA GLU A 196 6.87 7.06 -19.36
C GLU A 196 8.06 8.05 -19.43
N PRO A 197 9.19 7.67 -20.06
CA PRO A 197 9.51 6.36 -20.64
C PRO A 197 10.15 5.38 -19.64
N PHE A 198 10.18 5.70 -18.35
CA PHE A 198 10.91 4.96 -17.32
C PHE A 198 10.18 3.71 -16.79
N ASP A 199 8.93 3.52 -17.17
CA ASP A 199 8.15 2.31 -16.93
C ASP A 199 8.60 1.14 -17.82
N ASP A 200 9.26 1.42 -18.96
CA ASP A 200 10.02 0.44 -19.73
C ASP A 200 11.38 0.12 -19.08
N LYS A 201 11.74 -1.17 -19.06
CA LYS A 201 12.95 -1.64 -18.37
C LYS A 201 14.22 -1.22 -19.09
N ASN A 202 14.24 -1.25 -20.42
CA ASN A 202 15.43 -0.91 -21.21
C ASN A 202 15.76 0.58 -21.10
N SER A 203 14.71 1.40 -21.15
CA SER A 203 14.78 2.85 -20.95
C SER A 203 15.26 3.20 -19.54
N TRP A 204 14.71 2.55 -18.51
CA TRP A 204 15.20 2.69 -17.13
C TRP A 204 16.66 2.31 -16.95
N ASP A 205 17.05 1.15 -17.48
CA ASP A 205 18.40 0.63 -17.28
C ASP A 205 19.45 1.51 -17.96
N SER A 206 19.19 1.95 -19.19
CA SER A 206 20.10 2.82 -19.95
C SER A 206 20.20 4.22 -19.34
N ALA A 207 19.07 4.82 -18.94
CA ALA A 207 19.02 6.19 -18.47
C ALA A 207 19.37 6.36 -16.98
N VAL A 208 19.14 5.34 -16.15
CA VAL A 208 19.28 5.44 -14.69
C VAL A 208 20.13 4.30 -14.13
N ALA A 209 19.67 3.05 -14.24
CA ALA A 209 20.23 1.96 -13.44
C ALA A 209 21.70 1.66 -13.74
N MET A 210 22.08 1.56 -15.01
CA MET A 210 23.47 1.25 -15.41
C MET A 210 24.43 2.36 -14.98
N SER A 211 24.03 3.62 -15.15
CA SER A 211 24.85 4.77 -14.75
C SER A 211 25.10 4.78 -13.24
N VAL A 212 24.08 4.48 -12.43
CA VAL A 212 24.23 4.40 -10.97
C VAL A 212 25.08 3.19 -10.57
N ARG A 213 24.86 2.01 -11.18
CA ARG A 213 25.66 0.79 -10.88
C ARG A 213 27.14 0.96 -11.21
N ARG A 214 27.48 1.75 -12.23
CA ARG A 214 28.86 2.10 -12.60
C ARG A 214 29.48 3.19 -11.70
N GLY A 215 28.73 3.71 -10.73
CA GLY A 215 29.19 4.79 -9.86
C GLY A 215 29.26 6.17 -10.53
N CYS A 216 28.62 6.36 -11.68
CA CYS A 216 28.65 7.64 -12.38
C CYS A 216 27.82 8.69 -11.62
N PRO A 217 28.40 9.85 -11.23
CA PRO A 217 27.68 10.89 -10.49
C PRO A 217 26.45 11.42 -11.23
N GLN A 218 26.47 11.48 -12.57
CA GLN A 218 25.31 11.91 -13.36
C GLN A 218 24.13 10.95 -13.25
N GLY A 219 24.37 9.65 -13.02
CA GLY A 219 23.31 8.66 -12.81
C GLY A 219 22.58 8.90 -11.49
N VAL A 220 23.35 9.14 -10.42
CA VAL A 220 22.80 9.46 -9.10
C VAL A 220 22.02 10.78 -9.13
N ASN A 221 22.54 11.80 -9.81
CA ASN A 221 21.85 13.09 -9.95
C ASN A 221 20.51 12.95 -10.70
N ARG A 222 20.47 12.18 -11.79
CA ARG A 222 19.24 11.86 -12.53
C ARG A 222 18.22 11.15 -11.64
N LEU A 223 18.66 10.13 -10.90
CA LEU A 223 17.82 9.40 -9.96
C LEU A 223 17.25 10.32 -8.86
N GLN A 224 18.09 11.16 -8.24
CA GLN A 224 17.66 12.12 -7.23
C GLN A 224 16.63 13.11 -7.77
N LYS A 225 16.86 13.63 -8.99
CA LYS A 225 15.90 14.51 -9.67
C LYS A 225 14.59 13.79 -9.91
N LEU A 226 14.62 12.57 -10.43
CA LEU A 226 13.40 11.79 -10.67
C LEU A 226 12.60 11.62 -9.37
N ILE A 227 13.23 11.09 -8.32
CA ILE A 227 12.59 10.90 -7.00
C ILE A 227 12.02 12.21 -6.47
N LYS A 228 12.75 13.33 -6.59
CA LYS A 228 12.28 14.64 -6.12
C LYS A 228 11.01 15.11 -6.83
N HIS A 229 10.80 14.77 -8.09
CA HIS A 229 9.61 15.19 -8.85
C HIS A 229 8.41 14.26 -8.65
N ILE A 230 8.66 12.97 -8.41
CA ILE A 230 7.59 11.97 -8.29
C ILE A 230 7.18 11.71 -6.85
N SER A 231 7.95 12.19 -5.86
CA SER A 231 7.69 11.90 -4.46
C SER A 231 7.59 13.14 -3.58
N ILE A 232 6.71 13.01 -2.59
CA ILE A 232 6.67 13.90 -1.44
C ILE A 232 7.28 13.11 -0.28
N ARG A 233 8.44 13.56 0.18
CA ARG A 233 9.16 12.98 1.32
C ARG A 233 9.40 14.06 2.35
N ARG A 234 8.95 13.81 3.58
CA ARG A 234 9.30 14.60 4.76
C ARG A 234 10.16 13.76 5.68
N LEU A 235 11.11 14.39 6.35
CA LEU A 235 11.95 13.79 7.37
C LEU A 235 11.49 14.27 8.75
N LYS A 236 11.75 13.46 9.79
CA LYS A 236 11.52 13.82 11.19
C LYS A 236 12.26 15.08 11.62
N SER A 237 13.35 15.41 10.92
CA SER A 237 14.16 16.61 11.13
C SER A 237 13.66 17.84 10.36
N ASP A 238 12.65 17.69 9.49
CA ASP A 238 12.15 18.82 8.71
C ASP A 238 11.46 19.82 9.61
N LYS A 239 11.57 21.10 9.25
CA LYS A 239 10.96 22.22 9.98
C LYS A 239 9.89 22.88 9.13
N HIS A 240 8.81 23.30 9.77
CA HIS A 240 7.79 24.17 9.20
C HIS A 240 7.71 25.44 10.05
N GLU A 241 7.87 26.60 9.41
CA GLU A 241 7.87 27.91 10.09
C GLU A 241 8.86 28.00 11.27
N GLY A 242 10.04 27.39 11.11
CA GLY A 242 11.10 27.39 12.12
C GLY A 242 10.94 26.36 13.23
N LYS A 243 9.77 25.71 13.35
CA LYS A 243 9.50 24.65 14.33
C LYS A 243 9.69 23.26 13.71
N PRO A 244 10.17 22.26 14.47
CA PRO A 244 10.18 20.87 14.01
C PRO A 244 8.77 20.42 13.60
N LEU A 245 8.65 19.65 12.53
CA LEU A 245 7.36 19.04 12.15
C LEU A 245 6.84 18.10 13.24
N VAL A 246 7.76 17.43 13.94
CA VAL A 246 7.46 16.51 15.04
C VAL A 246 8.53 16.71 16.11
N GLU A 247 8.10 16.95 17.34
CA GLU A 247 8.98 17.05 18.50
C GLU A 247 9.24 15.64 19.03
N LEU A 248 10.29 15.01 18.53
CA LEU A 248 10.68 13.68 18.98
C LEU A 248 11.71 13.75 20.10
N PRO A 249 11.59 12.92 21.14
CA PRO A 249 12.65 12.76 22.12
C PRO A 249 13.93 12.21 21.45
N PRO A 250 15.11 12.44 22.04
CA PRO A 250 16.34 11.89 21.52
C PRO A 250 16.28 10.36 21.45
N ARG A 251 16.83 9.79 20.36
CA ARG A 251 16.89 8.34 20.17
C ARG A 251 17.96 7.74 21.09
N THR A 252 17.55 6.92 22.05
CA THR A 252 18.46 6.11 22.87
C THR A 252 18.61 4.72 22.27
N VAL A 253 19.84 4.29 21.98
CA VAL A 253 20.15 2.94 21.50
C VAL A 253 20.89 2.20 22.60
N VAL A 254 20.25 1.18 23.20
CA VAL A 254 20.84 0.34 24.24
C VAL A 254 21.23 -0.99 23.63
N LYS A 255 22.52 -1.33 23.70
CA LYS A 255 22.99 -2.68 23.39
C LYS A 255 22.89 -3.52 24.65
N GLN A 256 21.98 -4.49 24.65
CA GLN A 256 21.86 -5.45 25.73
C GLN A 256 22.52 -6.75 25.27
N GLU A 257 23.69 -7.04 25.81
CA GLU A 257 24.33 -8.34 25.64
C GLU A 257 23.55 -9.37 26.47
N VAL A 258 23.31 -10.53 25.86
CA VAL A 258 22.59 -11.64 26.49
C VAL A 258 23.54 -12.82 26.63
N GLU A 259 23.50 -13.46 27.78
CA GLU A 259 24.21 -14.72 27.99
C GLU A 259 23.34 -15.89 27.54
N LEU A 260 23.89 -16.73 26.66
CA LEU A 260 23.23 -17.97 26.28
C LEU A 260 23.13 -18.89 27.50
N SER A 261 21.99 -19.55 27.69
CA SER A 261 21.88 -20.64 28.65
C SER A 261 22.83 -21.79 28.28
N LYS A 262 23.14 -22.68 29.22
CA LYS A 262 24.04 -23.82 28.97
C LYS A 262 23.60 -24.65 27.75
N LYS A 263 22.30 -24.94 27.65
CA LYS A 263 21.72 -25.72 26.55
C LYS A 263 21.84 -25.00 25.20
N GLU A 264 21.61 -23.68 25.17
CA GLU A 264 21.79 -22.87 23.96
C GLU A 264 23.25 -22.75 23.55
N ARG A 265 24.16 -22.62 24.54
CA ARG A 265 25.61 -22.57 24.32
C ARG A 265 26.12 -23.88 23.71
N GLU A 266 25.73 -25.03 24.25
CA GLU A 266 26.10 -26.34 23.72
C GLU A 266 25.65 -26.51 22.26
N LEU A 267 24.41 -26.11 21.96
CA LEU A 267 23.89 -26.14 20.59
C LEU A 267 24.64 -25.18 19.66
N TYR A 268 24.89 -23.96 20.13
CA TYR A 268 25.65 -22.94 19.39
C TYR A 268 27.05 -23.44 19.06
N ASP A 269 27.78 -23.98 20.05
CA ASP A 269 29.14 -24.48 19.89
C ASP A 269 29.18 -25.71 18.95
N SER A 270 28.16 -26.58 19.02
CA SER A 270 28.01 -27.70 18.07
C SER A 270 27.85 -27.19 16.64
N MET A 271 26.93 -26.25 16.39
CA MET A 271 26.72 -25.66 15.06
C MET A 271 27.95 -24.90 14.57
N GLN A 272 28.67 -24.23 15.48
CA GLN A 272 29.90 -23.51 15.16
C GLN A 272 31.00 -24.47 14.67
N LYS A 273 31.18 -25.62 15.33
CA LYS A 273 32.13 -26.65 14.91
C LYS A 273 31.78 -27.21 13.53
N ASP A 274 30.51 -27.55 13.31
CA ASP A 274 30.04 -28.07 12.02
C ASP A 274 30.25 -27.03 10.90
N GLY A 275 29.93 -25.76 11.16
CA GLY A 275 30.14 -24.67 10.21
C GLY A 275 31.62 -24.45 9.86
N GLN A 276 32.53 -24.55 10.85
CA GLN A 276 33.97 -24.46 10.62
C GLN A 276 34.50 -25.60 9.75
N LEU A 277 33.94 -26.81 9.87
CA LEU A 277 34.32 -27.96 9.04
C LEU A 277 33.88 -27.79 7.58
N ILE A 278 32.72 -27.16 7.35
CA ILE A 278 32.22 -26.88 5.99
C ILE A 278 33.08 -25.82 5.29
N ILE A 279 33.46 -24.74 5.99
CA ILE A 279 34.26 -23.64 5.41
C ILE A 279 35.70 -24.06 5.11
N ARG A 280 36.22 -25.07 5.81
CA ARG A 280 37.58 -25.61 5.62
C ARG A 280 37.68 -26.64 4.48
N ARG A 281 36.57 -27.04 3.86
CA ARG A 281 36.55 -27.90 2.66
C ARG A 281 36.47 -27.05 1.40
#